data_AF-A0AA89QG88-F1
#
_entry.id   AF-A0AA89QG88-F1
#
_cell.length_a   1.000
_cell.length_b   1.000
_cell.length_c   1.000
_cell.angle_alpha   90.00
_cell.angle_beta   90.00
_cell.angle_gamma   90.00
#
_symmetry.space_group_name_H-M   'P 1'
#
loop_
_entity.id
_entity.type
_entity.pdbx_description
1 polymer ?
#
loop_
_entity_poly.entity_id
_entity_poly.type
_entity_poly.pdbx_seq_one_letter_code
_entity_poly.pdbx_strand_id
1 'polypeptide(L)'
;MWALIGGIASVLSILGWLGLNNVGELKDLVADSPPSSSSPAPYTSSPTVRIPDDSDTGEGKADEPDPEPSTPAPNPTEEAFEAISAGDCLAVYDTGRGGTTSVDWSVGAPPDPVSCAGEQAQVQVSAINTACPTGYGKSYWSYRSATTGDSTKLCLTRVYHANYCILGRQSGDSISLALMTAVACRREPVPVPYNQIMHITGVYRAPAGADANNCRRVAGDQTRYWAALVDDGATLLCTTIYQGG
;
A
#
# COMPACT_ATOMS: atom_id res chain seq x y z
N MET A 1 19.59 2.76 -57.11
CA MET A 1 18.55 3.72 -57.53
C MET A 1 18.20 4.56 -56.32
N TRP A 2 18.19 5.88 -56.51
CA TRP A 2 17.85 7.00 -55.60
C TRP A 2 16.57 6.76 -54.75
N ALA A 3 16.22 7.43 -53.63
CA ALA A 3 16.73 8.57 -52.85
C ALA A 3 15.96 8.72 -51.51
N LEU A 4 16.65 9.27 -50.50
CA LEU A 4 16.32 10.35 -49.54
C LEU A 4 15.04 10.37 -48.65
N ILE A 5 15.31 10.47 -47.34
CA ILE A 5 14.91 11.52 -46.34
C ILE A 5 13.44 11.94 -46.23
N GLY A 6 12.92 11.89 -44.99
CA GLY A 6 12.09 13.00 -44.46
C GLY A 6 11.11 12.63 -43.35
N GLY A 7 11.19 13.35 -42.22
CA GLY A 7 9.99 13.80 -41.53
C GLY A 7 9.80 13.39 -40.07
N ILE A 8 10.03 14.34 -39.18
CA ILE A 8 9.84 14.32 -37.72
C ILE A 8 8.35 14.56 -37.38
N ALA A 9 7.93 14.10 -36.20
CA ALA A 9 6.78 14.51 -35.39
C ALA A 9 5.37 14.08 -35.84
N SER A 10 4.74 13.25 -34.99
CA SER A 10 3.40 13.53 -34.49
C SER A 10 3.20 12.90 -33.10
N VAL A 11 3.34 13.75 -32.10
CA VAL A 11 2.69 13.64 -30.80
C VAL A 11 1.19 13.84 -31.03
N LEU A 12 0.34 12.97 -30.47
CA LEU A 12 -1.06 13.19 -30.05
C LEU A 12 -1.91 11.95 -30.35
N SER A 13 -2.27 11.19 -29.30
CA SER A 13 -3.60 10.59 -29.10
C SER A 13 -3.66 9.95 -27.71
N ILE A 14 -3.61 10.79 -26.68
CA ILE A 14 -4.15 10.46 -25.35
C ILE A 14 -5.37 11.38 -25.19
N LEU A 15 -6.42 10.87 -24.54
CA LEU A 15 -7.63 11.56 -24.05
C LEU A 15 -8.93 11.32 -24.85
N GLY A 16 -9.51 10.14 -24.69
CA GLY A 16 -10.80 10.01 -24.01
C GLY A 16 -10.52 9.09 -22.83
N TRP A 17 -10.89 9.33 -21.58
CA TRP A 17 -12.23 9.54 -21.06
C TRP A 17 -12.13 10.38 -19.77
N LEU A 18 -12.40 11.68 -19.85
CA LEU A 18 -12.93 12.44 -18.72
C LEU A 18 -14.22 13.04 -19.22
N GLY A 19 -15.34 12.44 -18.82
CA GLY A 19 -16.68 12.93 -19.11
C GLY A 19 -16.95 14.23 -18.38
N LEU A 20 -16.45 15.33 -18.93
CA LEU A 20 -16.81 16.69 -18.54
C LEU A 20 -17.50 17.36 -19.71
N ASN A 21 -18.83 17.26 -19.74
CA ASN A 21 -19.69 18.01 -20.64
C ASN A 21 -20.00 19.37 -20.01
N ASN A 22 -19.18 20.39 -20.28
CA ASN A 22 -19.63 21.73 -20.70
C ASN A 22 -18.45 22.73 -20.74
N VAL A 23 -18.33 23.40 -21.88
CA VAL A 23 -17.38 24.48 -22.16
C VAL A 23 -18.07 25.80 -21.84
N GLY A 24 -17.74 26.40 -20.70
CA GLY A 24 -18.33 27.67 -20.24
C GLY A 24 -17.52 28.45 -19.21
N GLU A 25 -16.72 27.81 -18.35
CA GLU A 25 -15.98 28.50 -17.28
C GLU A 25 -14.48 28.26 -17.33
N LEU A 26 -13.79 28.81 -18.33
CA LEU A 26 -12.32 28.82 -18.35
C LEU A 26 -11.77 30.13 -18.91
N LYS A 27 -12.19 31.26 -18.31
CA LYS A 27 -11.64 32.59 -18.60
C LYS A 27 -11.14 33.40 -17.39
N ASP A 28 -11.26 32.91 -16.16
CA ASP A 28 -10.95 33.72 -14.96
C ASP A 28 -9.69 33.33 -14.17
N LEU A 29 -8.75 32.57 -14.74
CA LEU A 29 -7.50 32.19 -14.04
C LEU A 29 -6.21 32.68 -14.72
N VAL A 30 -6.27 33.76 -15.49
CA VAL A 30 -5.06 34.44 -16.00
C VAL A 30 -5.23 35.96 -15.91
N ALA A 31 -4.90 36.54 -14.75
CA ALA A 31 -4.25 37.86 -14.66
C ALA A 31 -3.83 38.18 -13.20
N ASP A 32 -2.68 38.84 -13.12
CA ASP A 32 -2.14 39.66 -12.02
C ASP A 32 -1.44 39.02 -10.81
N SER A 33 -0.11 38.98 -10.92
CA SER A 33 0.80 39.51 -9.88
C SER A 33 0.89 41.05 -10.02
N PRO A 34 1.28 41.87 -9.00
CA PRO A 34 2.70 42.05 -8.65
C PRO A 34 2.91 42.49 -7.14
N PRO A 35 4.01 43.18 -6.67
CA PRO A 35 4.84 42.67 -5.56
C PRO A 35 5.15 43.66 -4.39
N SER A 36 5.91 43.16 -3.40
CA SER A 36 6.93 43.82 -2.53
C SER A 36 6.62 44.93 -1.50
N SER A 37 7.11 44.67 -0.27
CA SER A 37 8.00 45.51 0.58
C SER A 37 7.48 46.43 1.72
N SER A 38 8.18 46.29 2.87
CA SER A 38 8.63 47.31 3.86
C SER A 38 7.85 47.55 5.17
N SER A 39 8.54 47.33 6.31
CA SER A 39 8.30 47.85 7.69
C SER A 39 8.76 49.33 7.83
N PRO A 40 8.85 49.99 9.02
CA PRO A 40 8.01 50.10 10.26
C PRO A 40 7.74 51.57 10.79
N ALA A 41 6.74 51.73 11.70
CA ALA A 41 6.49 52.77 12.76
C ALA A 41 6.37 54.28 12.34
N PRO A 42 6.01 55.29 13.21
CA PRO A 42 5.57 55.36 14.64
C PRO A 42 4.35 56.32 14.96
N TYR A 43 4.09 56.57 16.27
CA TYR A 43 3.30 57.64 16.97
C TYR A 43 1.76 57.70 16.84
N THR A 44 0.97 57.80 17.92
CA THR A 44 0.70 59.06 18.68
C THR A 44 -0.05 58.78 20.01
N SER A 45 0.23 59.61 21.03
CA SER A 45 -0.24 59.58 22.42
C SER A 45 -1.71 59.97 22.69
N SER A 46 -2.26 59.39 23.78
CA SER A 46 -3.27 59.78 24.80
C SER A 46 -4.37 60.85 24.52
N PRO A 47 -5.53 60.74 25.21
CA PRO A 47 -5.63 61.41 26.51
C PRO A 47 -6.28 60.59 27.64
N THR A 48 -5.80 60.89 28.83
CA THR A 48 -6.24 60.47 30.16
C THR A 48 -7.65 60.95 30.48
N VAL A 49 -8.51 60.06 30.97
CA VAL A 49 -9.64 60.42 31.85
C VAL A 49 -9.46 59.65 33.15
N ARG A 50 -9.22 60.40 34.24
CA ARG A 50 -9.33 59.93 35.63
C ARG A 50 -10.59 60.55 36.21
N ILE A 51 -11.52 59.77 36.76
CA ILE A 51 -12.24 60.05 38.02
C ILE A 51 -12.70 58.69 38.62
N PRO A 52 -13.08 58.57 39.91
CA PRO A 52 -12.34 57.84 40.94
C PRO A 52 -13.11 56.64 41.54
N ASP A 53 -12.44 55.96 42.47
CA ASP A 53 -12.93 54.94 43.42
C ASP A 53 -14.44 54.94 43.70
N ASP A 54 -15.04 53.75 43.57
CA ASP A 54 -15.98 53.31 44.60
C ASP A 54 -15.87 51.80 44.84
N SER A 55 -16.14 51.44 46.08
CA SER A 55 -15.72 50.23 46.77
C SER A 55 -16.64 49.03 46.52
N ASP A 56 -16.18 47.87 46.99
CA ASP A 56 -16.95 46.66 47.28
C ASP A 56 -17.41 45.80 46.09
N THR A 57 -16.74 44.65 45.91
CA THR A 57 -17.22 43.35 46.42
C THR A 57 -16.36 42.27 45.76
N GLY A 58 -15.54 41.58 46.55
CA GLY A 58 -14.81 40.41 46.10
C GLY A 58 -15.77 39.26 45.82
N GLU A 59 -16.34 39.22 44.62
CA GLU A 59 -16.90 37.99 44.08
C GLU A 59 -15.73 37.12 43.62
N GLY A 60 -15.43 36.12 44.45
CA GLY A 60 -14.58 35.01 44.04
C GLY A 60 -15.17 34.44 42.76
N LYS A 61 -14.49 34.68 41.63
CA LYS A 61 -14.67 33.87 40.44
C LYS A 61 -14.43 32.46 40.88
N ALA A 62 -15.51 31.69 41.03
CA ALA A 62 -15.42 30.25 41.09
C ALA A 62 -14.64 29.85 39.84
N ASP A 63 -13.42 29.35 40.04
CA ASP A 63 -12.66 28.70 38.99
C ASP A 63 -13.58 27.63 38.41
N GLU A 64 -14.08 27.86 37.20
CA GLU A 64 -14.74 26.84 36.42
C GLU A 64 -13.71 25.71 36.31
N PRO A 65 -14.02 24.49 36.81
CA PRO A 65 -13.05 23.42 36.80
C PRO A 65 -12.62 23.19 35.36
N ASP A 66 -11.31 23.34 35.12
CA ASP A 66 -10.67 23.07 33.84
C ASP A 66 -11.16 21.69 33.38
N PRO A 67 -11.77 21.56 32.18
CA PRO A 67 -12.31 20.29 31.73
C PRO A 67 -11.22 19.23 31.83
N GLU A 68 -11.49 18.19 32.62
CA GLU A 68 -10.53 17.10 32.80
C GLU A 68 -10.06 16.61 31.43
N PRO A 69 -8.74 16.42 31.24
CA PRO A 69 -8.20 15.91 29.99
C PRO A 69 -8.91 14.61 29.64
N SER A 70 -9.78 14.67 28.63
CA SER A 70 -10.52 13.50 28.19
C SER A 70 -9.52 12.56 27.52
N THR A 71 -9.33 11.39 28.12
CA THR A 71 -8.49 10.35 27.49
C THR A 71 -9.15 9.96 26.17
N PRO A 72 -8.41 10.00 25.04
CA PRO A 72 -8.96 9.60 23.75
C PRO A 72 -9.56 8.20 23.84
N ALA A 73 -10.67 7.98 23.11
CA ALA A 73 -11.27 6.65 23.04
C ALA A 73 -10.24 5.63 22.49
N PRO A 74 -10.23 4.39 23.02
CA PRO A 74 -9.36 3.34 22.52
C PRO A 74 -9.55 3.11 21.02
N ASN A 75 -8.46 2.85 20.33
CA ASN A 75 -8.43 2.67 18.88
C ASN A 75 -8.02 1.23 18.57
N PRO A 76 -8.97 0.32 18.28
CA PRO A 76 -8.68 -1.11 18.19
C PRO A 76 -7.73 -1.44 17.03
N THR A 77 -7.68 -0.62 15.98
CA THR A 77 -6.72 -0.79 14.88
C THR A 77 -5.30 -0.45 15.34
N GLU A 78 -5.13 0.61 16.13
CA GLU A 78 -3.83 1.01 16.66
C GLU A 78 -3.28 -0.06 17.60
N GLU A 79 -4.11 -0.54 18.54
CA GLU A 79 -3.77 -1.65 19.44
C GLU A 79 -3.38 -2.92 18.65
N ALA A 80 -4.12 -3.24 17.58
CA ALA A 80 -3.81 -4.39 16.74
C ALA A 80 -2.46 -4.25 16.02
N PHE A 81 -2.06 -3.05 15.61
CA PHE A 81 -0.74 -2.82 15.01
C PHE A 81 0.38 -2.85 16.05
N GLU A 82 0.16 -2.33 17.25
CA GLU A 82 1.11 -2.33 18.36
C GLU A 82 1.36 -3.73 18.93
N ALA A 83 0.36 -4.61 18.87
CA ALA A 83 0.47 -5.99 19.32
C ALA A 83 1.40 -6.86 18.46
N ILE A 84 1.67 -6.46 17.21
CA ILE A 84 2.49 -7.25 16.28
C ILE A 84 3.98 -7.03 16.53
N SER A 85 4.74 -8.12 16.53
CA SER A 85 6.19 -8.14 16.67
C SER A 85 6.90 -8.67 15.42
N ALA A 86 8.16 -8.31 15.25
CA ALA A 86 9.00 -8.92 14.22
C ALA A 86 9.16 -10.43 14.51
N GLY A 87 8.99 -11.25 13.48
CA GLY A 87 8.96 -12.70 13.56
C GLY A 87 7.55 -13.29 13.49
N ASP A 88 6.52 -12.51 13.81
CA ASP A 88 5.13 -12.98 13.80
C ASP A 88 4.67 -13.35 12.41
N CYS A 89 3.86 -14.41 12.31
CA CYS A 89 3.18 -14.76 11.08
C CYS A 89 1.70 -14.43 11.19
N LEU A 90 1.14 -13.91 10.10
CA LEU A 90 -0.23 -13.41 10.05
C LEU A 90 -1.01 -14.13 8.97
N ALA A 91 -2.28 -14.40 9.24
CA ALA A 91 -3.24 -14.94 8.26
C ALA A 91 -3.85 -13.83 7.39
N VAL A 92 -3.00 -12.93 6.87
CA VAL A 92 -3.38 -11.80 6.02
C VAL A 92 -2.67 -11.87 4.67
N TYR A 93 -3.38 -11.52 3.61
CA TYR A 93 -2.88 -11.60 2.24
C TYR A 93 -3.39 -10.45 1.39
N ASP A 94 -2.71 -10.18 0.28
CA ASP A 94 -3.21 -9.26 -0.74
C ASP A 94 -4.34 -9.93 -1.54
N THR A 95 -5.50 -9.28 -1.61
CA THR A 95 -6.63 -9.78 -2.40
C THR A 95 -6.48 -9.52 -3.90
N GLY A 96 -5.54 -8.64 -4.28
CA GLY A 96 -5.30 -8.21 -5.66
C GLY A 96 -6.27 -7.17 -6.20
N ARG A 97 -7.25 -6.69 -5.40
CA ARG A 97 -8.17 -5.62 -5.82
C ARG A 97 -7.48 -4.27 -6.02
N GLY A 98 -6.35 -4.05 -5.34
CA GLY A 98 -5.48 -2.88 -5.54
C GLY A 98 -4.68 -2.92 -6.85
N GLY A 99 -4.87 -3.95 -7.67
CA GLY A 99 -4.17 -4.14 -8.94
C GLY A 99 -2.65 -4.25 -8.76
N THR A 100 -1.88 -3.72 -9.73
CA THR A 100 -0.41 -3.77 -9.68
C THR A 100 0.22 -2.59 -8.93
N THR A 101 -0.57 -1.67 -8.38
CA THR A 101 -0.07 -0.40 -7.81
C THR A 101 -0.18 -0.35 -6.28
N SER A 102 -1.04 -1.17 -5.69
CA SER A 102 -1.27 -1.17 -4.25
C SER A 102 -1.66 -2.55 -3.76
N VAL A 103 -1.30 -2.85 -2.52
CA VAL A 103 -1.76 -4.06 -1.83
C VAL A 103 -3.10 -3.76 -1.17
N ASP A 104 -4.10 -4.61 -1.43
CA ASP A 104 -5.38 -4.57 -0.74
C ASP A 104 -5.44 -5.75 0.24
N TRP A 105 -5.13 -5.50 1.51
CA TRP A 105 -5.12 -6.53 2.53
C TRP A 105 -6.51 -7.13 2.76
N SER A 106 -6.56 -8.44 3.06
CA SER A 106 -7.81 -9.18 3.26
C SER A 106 -8.63 -8.72 4.47
N VAL A 107 -8.01 -7.97 5.39
CA VAL A 107 -8.61 -7.42 6.61
C VAL A 107 -8.11 -5.99 6.84
N GLY A 108 -8.87 -5.19 7.61
CA GLY A 108 -8.57 -3.78 7.86
C GLY A 108 -7.52 -3.51 8.95
N ALA A 109 -7.24 -4.50 9.79
CA ALA A 109 -6.22 -4.45 10.84
C ALA A 109 -5.53 -5.82 10.97
N PRO A 110 -4.27 -5.90 11.43
CA PRO A 110 -3.58 -7.15 11.65
C PRO A 110 -4.39 -8.07 12.58
N PRO A 111 -4.61 -9.34 12.21
CA PRO A 111 -5.19 -10.31 13.13
C PRO A 111 -4.14 -10.76 14.15
N ASP A 112 -4.57 -11.52 15.15
CA ASP A 112 -3.64 -12.19 16.07
C ASP A 112 -2.64 -13.07 15.31
N PRO A 113 -1.36 -13.12 15.74
CA PRO A 113 -0.37 -13.98 15.14
C PRO A 113 -0.77 -15.47 15.13
N VAL A 114 -0.44 -16.13 14.03
CA VAL A 114 -0.57 -17.57 13.84
C VAL A 114 0.81 -18.23 13.83
N SER A 115 0.85 -19.54 14.02
CA SER A 115 2.11 -20.29 13.84
C SER A 115 2.63 -20.12 12.41
N CYS A 116 3.90 -19.73 12.28
CA CYS A 116 4.58 -19.63 10.98
C CYS A 116 4.70 -20.96 10.23
N ALA A 117 4.62 -22.08 10.94
CA ALA A 117 4.62 -23.41 10.33
C ALA A 117 3.20 -23.86 9.89
N GLY A 118 2.17 -23.11 10.24
CA GLY A 118 0.78 -23.42 9.89
C GLY A 118 0.43 -22.98 8.47
N GLU A 119 -0.48 -23.72 7.83
CA GLU A 119 -0.98 -23.44 6.46
C GLU A 119 -1.70 -22.08 6.34
N GLN A 120 -2.22 -21.57 7.46
CA GLN A 120 -2.85 -20.26 7.54
C GLN A 120 -1.86 -19.09 7.54
N ALA A 121 -0.56 -19.32 7.80
CA ALA A 121 0.44 -18.26 7.76
C ALA A 121 0.61 -17.75 6.32
N GLN A 122 0.22 -16.51 6.05
CA GLN A 122 0.30 -15.94 4.71
C GLN A 122 1.46 -14.96 4.58
N VAL A 123 1.78 -14.21 5.64
CA VAL A 123 2.95 -13.33 5.67
C VAL A 123 3.67 -13.47 7.00
N GLN A 124 4.97 -13.19 7.00
CA GLN A 124 5.78 -13.01 8.20
C GLN A 124 6.19 -11.54 8.32
N VAL A 125 6.12 -10.99 9.52
CA VAL A 125 6.66 -9.68 9.85
C VAL A 125 8.17 -9.78 9.95
N SER A 126 8.89 -9.22 8.97
CA SER A 126 10.35 -9.24 8.93
C SER A 126 10.99 -8.13 9.77
N ALA A 127 10.32 -6.99 9.90
CA ALA A 127 10.77 -5.84 10.69
C ALA A 127 9.61 -4.88 10.96
N ILE A 128 9.82 -3.94 11.90
CA ILE A 128 8.83 -2.92 12.27
C ILE A 128 9.51 -1.54 12.29
N ASN A 129 8.82 -0.52 11.79
CA ASN A 129 9.24 0.89 11.79
C ASN A 129 10.62 1.14 11.14
N THR A 130 10.97 0.33 10.15
CA THR A 130 12.20 0.45 9.35
C THR A 130 11.89 0.76 7.88
N ALA A 131 12.95 0.93 7.08
CA ALA A 131 12.84 0.86 5.63
C ALA A 131 12.60 -0.60 5.22
N CYS A 132 11.37 -0.91 4.79
CA CYS A 132 11.02 -2.27 4.43
C CYS A 132 11.77 -2.73 3.17
N PRO A 133 12.27 -3.99 3.16
CA PRO A 133 12.91 -4.53 1.99
C PRO A 133 11.90 -4.61 0.84
N THR A 134 12.37 -4.34 -0.36
CA THR A 134 11.57 -4.45 -1.60
C THR A 134 11.95 -5.71 -2.36
N GLY A 135 11.09 -6.14 -3.27
CA GLY A 135 11.33 -7.29 -4.13
C GLY A 135 10.20 -8.30 -4.12
N TYR A 136 10.47 -9.48 -4.66
CA TYR A 136 9.50 -10.54 -4.83
C TYR A 136 8.99 -11.09 -3.51
N GLY A 137 7.67 -11.04 -3.32
CA GLY A 137 7.03 -11.47 -2.08
C GLY A 137 7.28 -10.56 -0.89
N LYS A 138 7.63 -9.29 -1.11
CA LYS A 138 7.86 -8.32 -0.03
C LYS A 138 6.91 -7.14 -0.16
N SER A 139 6.37 -6.69 0.96
CA SER A 139 5.50 -5.51 1.03
C SER A 139 5.57 -4.88 2.42
N TYR A 140 4.73 -3.89 2.67
CA TYR A 140 4.55 -3.31 3.99
C TYR A 140 3.07 -3.00 4.24
N TRP A 141 2.71 -2.92 5.52
CA TRP A 141 1.42 -2.44 5.96
C TRP A 141 1.64 -1.35 7.00
N SER A 142 1.05 -0.17 6.78
CA SER A 142 1.19 0.94 7.71
C SER A 142 -0.16 1.38 8.26
N TYR A 143 -0.12 1.84 9.50
CA TYR A 143 -1.21 2.53 10.16
C TYR A 143 -0.69 3.86 10.70
N ARG A 144 -1.49 4.92 10.57
CA ARG A 144 -1.21 6.22 11.17
C ARG A 144 -2.29 6.53 12.20
N SER A 145 -1.89 6.72 13.45
CA SER A 145 -2.80 7.08 14.52
C SER A 145 -3.44 8.42 14.23
N ALA A 146 -4.76 8.48 14.33
CA ALA A 146 -5.50 9.74 14.26
C ALA A 146 -5.34 10.56 15.55
N THR A 147 -4.97 9.91 16.65
CA THR A 147 -4.86 10.52 17.98
C THR A 147 -3.48 11.11 18.21
N THR A 148 -2.42 10.32 18.00
CA THR A 148 -1.03 10.75 18.27
C THR A 148 -0.36 11.29 17.01
N GLY A 149 -0.84 10.92 15.82
CA GLY A 149 -0.17 11.20 14.54
C GLY A 149 1.00 10.28 14.25
N ASP A 150 1.37 9.38 15.17
CA ASP A 150 2.43 8.40 14.99
C ASP A 150 2.06 7.37 13.93
N SER A 151 3.06 6.74 13.33
CA SER A 151 2.85 5.74 12.29
C SER A 151 3.59 4.45 12.61
N THR A 152 2.85 3.34 12.64
CA THR A 152 3.39 2.00 12.75
C THR A 152 3.47 1.38 11.37
N LYS A 153 4.62 0.81 11.03
CA LYS A 153 4.87 0.16 9.74
C LYS A 153 5.40 -1.24 9.95
N LEU A 154 4.66 -2.23 9.45
CA LEU A 154 5.04 -3.63 9.44
C LEU A 154 5.67 -3.95 8.08
N CYS A 155 6.89 -4.47 8.08
CA CYS A 155 7.54 -5.00 6.88
C CYS A 155 7.20 -6.47 6.73
N LEU A 156 6.68 -6.88 5.58
CA LEU A 156 6.05 -8.18 5.40
C LEU A 156 6.75 -8.97 4.30
N THR A 157 7.06 -10.23 4.60
CA THR A 157 7.54 -11.22 3.63
C THR A 157 6.47 -12.28 3.44
N ARG A 158 6.19 -12.67 2.20
CA ARG A 158 5.21 -13.69 1.86
C ARG A 158 5.67 -15.08 2.33
N VAL A 159 4.79 -15.78 3.01
CA VAL A 159 4.94 -17.22 3.27
C VAL A 159 4.17 -17.96 2.17
N TYR A 160 4.87 -18.78 1.39
CA TYR A 160 4.27 -19.55 0.30
C TYR A 160 3.95 -20.97 0.73
N HIS A 161 2.76 -21.43 0.35
CA HIS A 161 2.31 -22.79 0.56
C HIS A 161 2.03 -23.45 -0.78
N ALA A 162 2.41 -24.73 -0.91
CA ALA A 162 1.96 -25.53 -2.03
C ALA A 162 0.43 -25.67 -1.99
N ASN A 163 -0.19 -25.86 -3.15
CA ASN A 163 -1.64 -25.98 -3.35
C ASN A 163 -2.47 -24.71 -3.12
N TYR A 164 -1.84 -23.60 -2.75
CA TYR A 164 -2.47 -22.30 -2.74
C TYR A 164 -2.42 -21.67 -4.15
N CYS A 165 -3.23 -20.65 -4.36
CA CYS A 165 -3.26 -19.91 -5.61
C CYS A 165 -2.95 -18.43 -5.44
N ILE A 166 -2.26 -17.88 -6.44
CA ILE A 166 -1.92 -16.46 -6.55
C ILE A 166 -2.43 -15.92 -7.88
N LEU A 167 -2.48 -14.61 -8.04
CA LEU A 167 -2.88 -13.98 -9.29
C LEU A 167 -1.71 -13.88 -10.27
N GLY A 168 -2.02 -13.98 -11.55
CA GLY A 168 -1.08 -13.80 -12.65
C GLY A 168 -1.64 -12.89 -13.74
N ARG A 169 -0.74 -12.12 -14.37
CA ARG A 169 -1.03 -11.37 -15.58
C ARG A 169 -0.23 -11.94 -16.73
N GLN A 170 -0.91 -12.65 -17.62
CA GLN A 170 -0.35 -13.18 -18.84
C GLN A 170 -0.49 -12.19 -19.99
N SER A 171 0.57 -12.05 -20.78
CA SER A 171 0.59 -11.30 -22.04
C SER A 171 1.42 -12.08 -23.05
N GLY A 172 0.77 -12.69 -24.05
CA GLY A 172 1.41 -13.64 -24.95
C GLY A 172 1.98 -14.83 -24.18
N ASP A 173 3.27 -15.08 -24.35
CA ASP A 173 4.00 -16.17 -23.69
C ASP A 173 4.58 -15.84 -22.31
N SER A 174 4.53 -14.56 -21.93
CA SER A 174 5.06 -14.09 -20.65
C SER A 174 3.98 -14.04 -19.59
N ILE A 175 4.36 -14.29 -18.34
CA ILE A 175 3.51 -14.09 -17.18
C ILE A 175 4.23 -13.24 -16.13
N SER A 176 3.49 -12.33 -15.50
CA SER A 176 3.90 -11.67 -14.27
C SER A 176 3.07 -12.21 -13.12
N LEU A 177 3.73 -12.57 -12.01
CA LEU A 177 3.10 -13.13 -10.83
C LEU A 177 2.85 -12.05 -9.78
N ALA A 178 1.64 -11.97 -9.24
CA ALA A 178 1.29 -11.12 -8.12
C ALA A 178 1.65 -11.82 -6.81
N LEU A 179 2.94 -11.83 -6.51
CA LEU A 179 3.53 -12.70 -5.49
C LEU A 179 3.04 -12.44 -4.05
N MET A 180 2.50 -11.27 -3.76
CA MET A 180 1.88 -10.98 -2.46
C MET A 180 0.46 -11.53 -2.31
N THR A 181 -0.18 -11.95 -3.40
CA THR A 181 -1.59 -12.33 -3.38
C THR A 181 -1.82 -13.72 -2.80
N ALA A 182 -3.03 -13.94 -2.27
CA ALA A 182 -3.59 -15.26 -2.04
C ALA A 182 -5.05 -15.23 -2.47
N VAL A 183 -5.49 -16.24 -3.22
CA VAL A 183 -6.87 -16.35 -3.67
C VAL A 183 -7.31 -17.81 -3.68
N ALA A 184 -8.62 -18.03 -3.56
CA ALA A 184 -9.19 -19.33 -3.86
C ALA A 184 -8.87 -19.71 -5.32
N CYS A 185 -8.45 -20.95 -5.56
CA CYS A 185 -8.06 -21.39 -6.90
C CYS A 185 -9.21 -21.34 -7.92
N ARG A 186 -10.45 -21.48 -7.46
CA ARG A 186 -11.67 -21.38 -8.28
C ARG A 186 -12.34 -20.00 -8.19
N ARG A 187 -11.57 -18.96 -7.87
CA ARG A 187 -12.10 -17.60 -7.75
C ARG A 187 -12.62 -17.11 -9.10
N GLU A 188 -13.85 -16.62 -9.10
CA GLU A 188 -14.46 -15.86 -10.19
C GLU A 188 -15.19 -14.64 -9.60
N PRO A 189 -15.00 -13.42 -10.14
CA PRO A 189 -14.06 -13.05 -11.19
C PRO A 189 -12.61 -12.88 -10.70
N VAL A 190 -11.67 -13.08 -11.63
CA VAL A 190 -10.25 -12.74 -11.45
C VAL A 190 -10.12 -11.21 -11.38
N PRO A 191 -9.49 -10.62 -10.33
CA PRO A 191 -9.36 -9.17 -10.21
C PRO A 191 -8.54 -8.57 -11.36
N VAL A 192 -9.03 -7.48 -11.95
CA VAL A 192 -8.27 -6.68 -12.93
C VAL A 192 -7.05 -6.04 -12.23
N PRO A 193 -5.86 -5.98 -12.85
CA PRO A 193 -5.53 -6.28 -14.26
C PRO A 193 -5.05 -7.72 -14.50
N TYR A 194 -5.27 -8.61 -13.54
CA TYR A 194 -4.90 -10.01 -13.66
C TYR A 194 -5.90 -10.74 -14.55
N ASN A 195 -5.42 -11.81 -15.18
CA ASN A 195 -6.23 -12.64 -16.09
C ASN A 195 -5.93 -14.14 -15.95
N GLN A 196 -5.11 -14.51 -14.96
CA GLN A 196 -4.81 -15.90 -14.63
C GLN A 196 -4.89 -16.12 -13.13
N ILE A 197 -5.37 -17.31 -12.75
CA ILE A 197 -5.15 -17.89 -11.42
C ILE A 197 -3.98 -18.87 -11.54
N MET A 198 -2.95 -18.66 -10.73
CA MET A 198 -1.71 -19.42 -10.74
C MET A 198 -1.68 -20.35 -9.53
N HIS A 199 -1.69 -21.65 -9.79
CA HIS A 199 -1.58 -22.68 -8.76
C HIS A 199 -0.12 -22.88 -8.37
N ILE A 200 0.18 -22.79 -7.08
CA ILE A 200 1.52 -23.10 -6.55
C ILE A 200 1.67 -24.61 -6.49
N THR A 201 2.52 -25.14 -7.38
CA THR A 201 2.76 -26.58 -7.51
C THR A 201 3.86 -27.08 -6.60
N GLY A 202 4.68 -26.18 -6.05
CA GLY A 202 5.74 -26.50 -5.11
C GLY A 202 6.52 -25.26 -4.65
N VAL A 203 7.12 -25.38 -3.47
CA VAL A 203 8.00 -24.37 -2.85
C VAL A 203 9.25 -25.13 -2.40
N TYR A 204 10.40 -24.80 -2.99
CA TYR A 204 11.63 -25.55 -2.81
C TYR A 204 12.78 -24.63 -2.45
N ARG A 205 13.83 -25.18 -1.82
CA ARG A 205 15.12 -24.50 -1.79
C ARG A 205 15.63 -24.35 -3.22
N ALA A 206 16.01 -23.14 -3.60
CA ALA A 206 16.50 -22.87 -4.95
C ALA A 206 17.90 -23.46 -5.16
N PRO A 207 18.11 -24.35 -6.16
CA PRO A 207 19.44 -24.66 -6.63
C PRO A 207 20.08 -23.48 -7.35
N ALA A 208 21.41 -23.52 -7.56
CA ALA A 208 22.10 -22.52 -8.37
C ALA A 208 21.55 -22.54 -9.81
N GLY A 209 21.19 -21.37 -10.34
CA GLY A 209 20.62 -21.25 -11.68
C GLY A 209 19.19 -21.78 -11.81
N ALA A 210 18.45 -21.87 -10.69
CA ALA A 210 17.08 -22.38 -10.67
C ALA A 210 16.14 -21.66 -11.65
N ASP A 211 15.36 -22.44 -12.38
CA ASP A 211 14.41 -22.00 -13.39
C ASP A 211 13.12 -22.84 -13.40
N ALA A 212 12.25 -22.62 -14.38
CA ALA A 212 10.99 -23.36 -14.52
C ALA A 212 11.17 -24.85 -14.87
N ASN A 213 12.33 -25.28 -15.40
CA ASN A 213 12.59 -26.70 -15.65
C ASN A 213 12.78 -27.47 -14.34
N ASN A 214 13.26 -26.81 -13.28
CA ASN A 214 13.32 -27.41 -11.94
C ASN A 214 11.94 -27.71 -11.34
N CYS A 215 10.86 -27.14 -11.92
CA CYS A 215 9.49 -27.39 -11.46
C CYS A 215 8.85 -28.66 -12.04
N ARG A 216 9.50 -29.30 -13.04
CA ARG A 216 8.99 -30.53 -13.65
C ARG A 216 9.01 -31.67 -12.64
N ARG A 217 7.92 -32.42 -12.55
CA ARG A 217 7.75 -33.45 -11.52
C ARG A 217 8.32 -34.81 -11.93
N VAL A 218 8.31 -35.11 -13.21
CA VAL A 218 8.77 -36.38 -13.79
C VAL A 218 9.41 -36.15 -15.16
N ALA A 219 10.20 -37.12 -15.63
CA ALA A 219 10.73 -37.11 -16.99
C ALA A 219 9.59 -37.09 -18.01
N GLY A 220 9.66 -36.18 -18.98
CA GLY A 220 8.62 -36.03 -20.01
C GLY A 220 7.40 -35.20 -19.59
N ASP A 221 7.39 -34.62 -18.38
CA ASP A 221 6.34 -33.67 -17.96
C ASP A 221 6.21 -32.52 -18.96
N GLN A 222 5.03 -32.43 -19.59
CA GLN A 222 4.67 -31.43 -20.60
C GLN A 222 3.93 -30.23 -20.00
N THR A 223 3.68 -30.22 -18.68
CA THR A 223 3.04 -29.07 -18.04
C THR A 223 3.94 -27.84 -18.20
N ARG A 224 3.33 -26.74 -18.65
CA ARG A 224 3.99 -25.43 -18.69
C ARG A 224 4.03 -24.88 -17.28
N TYR A 225 5.24 -24.72 -16.75
CA TYR A 225 5.49 -24.10 -15.46
C TYR A 225 6.02 -22.68 -15.63
N TRP A 226 5.74 -21.86 -14.62
CA TRP A 226 6.41 -20.60 -14.39
C TRP A 226 7.03 -20.63 -13.00
N ALA A 227 8.22 -20.04 -12.89
CA ALA A 227 9.00 -20.04 -11.67
C ALA A 227 9.29 -18.60 -11.23
N ALA A 228 9.38 -18.41 -9.92
CA ALA A 228 9.93 -17.19 -9.32
C ALA A 228 10.94 -17.57 -8.24
N LEU A 229 12.02 -16.79 -8.18
CA LEU A 229 12.98 -16.84 -7.08
C LEU A 229 12.55 -15.84 -6.01
N VAL A 230 12.11 -16.36 -4.87
CA VAL A 230 11.62 -15.58 -3.72
C VAL A 230 12.60 -15.73 -2.55
N ASP A 231 12.38 -14.97 -1.48
CA ASP A 231 13.26 -14.95 -0.29
C ASP A 231 14.72 -14.64 -0.67
N ASP A 232 14.90 -13.56 -1.42
CA ASP A 232 16.21 -13.11 -1.92
C ASP A 232 16.94 -14.18 -2.76
N GLY A 233 16.16 -15.05 -3.41
CA GLY A 233 16.63 -16.11 -4.29
C GLY A 233 16.94 -17.43 -3.60
N ALA A 234 16.69 -17.56 -2.29
CA ALA A 234 16.87 -18.81 -1.57
C ALA A 234 15.77 -19.84 -1.84
N THR A 235 14.60 -19.39 -2.32
CA THR A 235 13.42 -20.22 -2.52
C THR A 235 12.96 -20.18 -3.98
N LEU A 236 12.78 -21.34 -4.58
CA LEU A 236 12.14 -21.52 -5.88
C LEU A 236 10.64 -21.78 -5.70
N LEU A 237 9.83 -20.83 -6.14
CA LEU A 237 8.37 -20.96 -6.23
C LEU A 237 8.00 -21.50 -7.60
N CYS A 238 7.35 -22.66 -7.64
CA CYS A 238 6.85 -23.28 -8.86
C CYS A 238 5.35 -23.07 -9.01
N THR A 239 4.92 -22.63 -10.18
CA THR A 239 3.50 -22.36 -10.48
C THR A 239 3.09 -22.88 -11.85
N THR A 240 1.79 -23.10 -12.03
CA THR A 240 1.16 -23.32 -13.34
C THR A 240 -0.21 -22.62 -13.38
N ILE A 241 -0.75 -22.36 -14.57
CA ILE A 241 -2.11 -21.82 -14.68
C ILE A 241 -3.07 -22.89 -14.13
N TYR A 242 -3.92 -22.50 -13.19
CA TYR A 242 -4.93 -23.39 -12.65
C TYR A 242 -5.95 -23.77 -13.74
N GLN A 243 -6.10 -25.07 -14.01
CA GLN A 243 -6.94 -25.58 -15.10
C GLN A 243 -8.33 -26.08 -14.65
N GLY A 244 -8.67 -25.96 -13.36
CA GLY A 244 -9.91 -26.56 -12.83
C GLY A 244 -9.83 -28.09 -12.81
N GLY A 245 -9.46 -28.66 -11.67
CA GLY A 245 -9.57 -30.10 -11.42
C GLY A 245 -10.99 -30.49 -11.04
#